data_AF-A0A090BU28-F1
#
_entry.id   AF-A0A090BU28-F1
#
_cell.length_a   1.000
_cell.length_b   1.000
_cell.length_c   1.000
_cell.angle_alpha   90.00
_cell.angle_beta   90.00
_cell.angle_gamma   90.00
#
_symmetry.space_group_name_H-M   'P 1'
#
loop_
_entity.id
_entity.type
_entity.pdbx_description
1 polymer ?
#
loop_
_entity_poly.entity_id
_entity_poly.type
_entity_poly.pdbx_seq_one_letter_code
_entity_poly.pdbx_strand_id
1 'polypeptide(L)'
;MSGFFALNRTSFERYQKRFNPTGYKIGLELLVKCHYQEVHEIPIHFADRQYGVSKLSIKEQLRYIQHLYQLFIYRYSDEYRKG
;
A
#
# COMPACT_ATOMS: atom_id res chain seq x y z
N MET A 1 2.12 1.18 -8.20
CA MET A 1 3.03 1.44 -7.05
C MET A 1 4.18 0.46 -7.02
N SER A 2 5.38 0.97 -6.73
CA SER A 2 6.64 0.23 -6.53
C SER A 2 6.57 -0.70 -5.30
N GLY A 3 7.23 -1.86 -5.38
CA GLY A 3 7.48 -2.74 -4.23
C GLY A 3 8.76 -2.39 -3.46
N PHE A 4 9.45 -1.33 -3.88
CA PHE A 4 10.70 -0.85 -3.32
C PHE A 4 10.50 0.55 -2.74
N PHE A 5 10.66 0.65 -1.42
CA PHE A 5 10.45 1.85 -0.62
C PHE A 5 11.22 1.73 0.70
N ALA A 6 11.45 2.86 1.36
CA ALA A 6 12.00 2.92 2.72
C ALA A 6 11.02 3.66 3.63
N LEU A 7 11.09 3.38 4.93
CA LEU A 7 10.22 3.99 5.94
C LEU A 7 10.97 4.16 7.25
N ASN A 8 10.64 5.20 8.00
CA ASN A 8 11.18 5.39 9.34
C ASN A 8 10.58 4.37 10.31
N ARG A 9 11.44 3.67 11.06
CA ARG A 9 11.04 2.63 11.99
C ARG A 9 10.08 3.13 13.08
N THR A 10 10.35 4.30 13.65
CA THR A 10 9.55 4.85 14.76
C THR A 10 8.14 5.24 14.29
N SER A 11 8.03 5.79 13.09
CA SER A 11 6.74 6.06 12.45
C SER A 11 5.96 4.77 12.20
N PHE A 12 6.61 3.71 11.73
CA PHE A 12 5.96 2.42 11.52
C PHE A 12 5.46 1.78 12.82
N GLU A 13 6.30 1.70 13.85
CA GLU A 13 5.95 1.08 15.12
C GLU A 13 4.75 1.76 15.81
N ARG A 14 4.56 3.07 15.59
CA ARG A 14 3.41 3.85 16.08
C ARG A 14 2.08 3.39 15.48
N TYR A 15 2.07 2.99 14.20
CA TYR A 15 0.83 2.69 13.46
C TYR A 15 0.68 1.20 13.11
N GLN A 16 1.66 0.35 13.44
CA GLN A 16 1.67 -1.08 13.11
C GLN A 16 0.41 -1.84 13.54
N LYS A 17 -0.25 -1.42 14.63
CA LYS A 17 -1.46 -2.11 15.13
C LYS A 17 -2.68 -1.93 14.23
N ARG A 18 -2.66 -0.94 13.32
CA ARG A 18 -3.74 -0.67 12.35
C ARG A 18 -3.49 -1.34 10.99
N PHE A 19 -2.33 -1.97 10.85
CA PHE A 19 -1.83 -2.53 9.61
C PHE A 19 -2.27 -4.00 9.51
N ASN A 20 -3.03 -4.35 8.46
CA ASN A 20 -3.49 -5.72 8.21
C ASN A 20 -3.34 -6.02 6.71
N PRO A 21 -2.12 -6.37 6.26
CA PRO A 21 -1.78 -6.42 4.85
C PRO A 21 -2.67 -7.40 4.09
N THR A 22 -3.42 -6.89 3.12
CA THR A 22 -4.13 -7.74 2.16
C THR A 22 -3.49 -7.68 0.78
N GLY A 23 -2.98 -8.84 0.32
CA GLY A 23 -2.40 -8.98 -1.02
C GLY A 23 -0.97 -8.42 -1.16
N TYR A 24 -0.62 -8.01 -2.39
CA TYR A 24 0.77 -7.76 -2.78
C TYR A 24 1.19 -6.26 -2.79
N LYS A 25 0.28 -5.33 -2.47
CA LYS A 25 0.54 -3.87 -2.49
C LYS A 25 0.64 -3.28 -1.08
N ILE A 26 1.50 -3.87 -0.26
CA ILE A 26 1.78 -3.46 1.13
C ILE A 26 2.11 -1.97 1.29
N GLY A 27 2.92 -1.40 0.38
CA GLY A 27 3.32 0.00 0.47
C GLY A 27 2.14 0.97 0.39
N LEU A 28 1.10 0.62 -0.37
CA LEU A 28 -0.10 1.45 -0.47
C LEU A 28 -0.88 1.47 0.84
N GLU A 29 -0.95 0.32 1.51
CA GLU A 29 -1.62 0.21 2.80
C GLU A 29 -0.89 1.02 3.88
N LEU A 30 0.45 1.00 3.87
CA LEU A 30 1.26 1.84 4.75
C LEU A 30 1.01 3.33 4.49
N LEU A 31 0.98 3.77 3.22
CA LEU A 31 0.72 5.17 2.88
C LEU A 31 -0.64 5.66 3.37
N VAL A 32 -1.68 4.83 3.23
CA VAL A 32 -3.05 5.21 3.63
C VAL A 32 -3.24 5.15 5.16
N LYS A 33 -2.73 4.12 5.83
CA LYS A 33 -3.04 3.84 7.24
C LYS A 33 -2.05 4.42 8.25
N CYS A 34 -0.80 4.68 7.85
CA CYS A 34 0.25 5.10 8.79
C CYS A 34 0.42 6.63 8.91
N HIS A 35 -0.49 7.44 8.34
CA HIS A 35 -0.51 8.91 8.48
C HIS A 35 0.88 9.57 8.43
N TYR A 36 1.70 9.19 7.45
CA TYR A 36 3.00 9.81 7.25
C TYR A 36 2.80 11.29 6.91
N GLN A 37 3.54 12.17 7.60
CA GLN A 37 3.48 13.62 7.38
C GLN A 37 4.21 14.02 6.10
N GLU A 38 5.30 13.32 5.79
CA GLU A 38 6.14 13.58 4.63
C GLU A 38 6.33 12.29 3.85
N VAL A 39 6.09 12.35 2.54
CA VAL A 39 6.30 11.25 1.59
C VAL A 39 7.03 11.83 0.39
N HIS A 40 8.15 11.21 0.04
CA HIS A 40 8.96 11.63 -1.11
C HIS A 40 9.08 10.47 -2.10
N GLU A 41 8.99 10.80 -3.39
CA GLU A 41 9.27 9.86 -4.47
C GLU A 41 10.69 10.10 -4.97
N ILE A 42 11.53 9.06 -4.87
CA ILE A 42 12.88 9.08 -5.42
C ILE A 42 12.83 8.37 -6.78
N PRO A 43 13.34 8.97 -7.87
CA PRO A 43 13.36 8.32 -9.18
C PRO A 43 14.17 7.03 -9.17
N ILE A 44 13.58 5.95 -9.67
CA ILE A 44 14.23 4.64 -9.80
C ILE A 44 13.89 4.07 -11.16
N HIS A 45 14.91 3.65 -11.91
CA HIS A 45 14.72 2.90 -13.15
C HIS A 45 14.61 1.41 -12.81
N PHE A 46 13.42 0.84 -13.00
CA PHE A 46 13.21 -0.60 -12.89
C PHE A 46 13.63 -1.26 -14.19
N ALA A 47 14.64 -2.13 -14.11
CA ALA A 47 15.04 -2.95 -15.25
C ALA A 47 14.02 -4.08 -15.48
N ASP A 48 13.87 -4.48 -16.74
CA ASP A 48 13.02 -5.60 -17.11
C ASP A 48 13.57 -6.91 -16.56
N ARG A 49 12.64 -7.80 -16.19
CA ARG A 49 12.98 -9.12 -15.69
C ARG A 49 13.47 -9.99 -16.85
N GLN A 50 14.72 -10.45 -16.78
CA GLN A 50 15.31 -11.30 -17.83
C GLN A 50 14.84 -12.76 -17.79
N TYR A 51 14.39 -13.26 -16.63
CA TYR A 51 13.99 -14.66 -16.45
C TYR A 51 12.73 -14.82 -15.58
N GLY A 52 11.87 -15.76 -15.96
CA GLY A 52 10.68 -16.17 -15.21
C GLY A 52 9.38 -15.52 -15.69
N VAL A 53 8.27 -16.23 -15.49
CA VAL A 53 6.92 -15.74 -15.82
C VAL A 53 6.39 -14.77 -14.76
N SER A 54 5.59 -13.81 -15.22
CA SER A 54 4.87 -12.91 -14.32
C SER A 54 3.93 -13.70 -13.41
N LYS A 55 3.98 -13.40 -12.11
CA LYS A 55 3.03 -13.95 -11.11
C LYS A 55 1.72 -13.14 -11.05
N LEU A 56 1.59 -12.08 -11.86
CA LEU A 56 0.38 -11.25 -11.95
C LEU A 56 -0.68 -11.94 -12.81
N SER A 57 -1.56 -12.69 -12.16
CA SER A 57 -2.78 -13.20 -12.80
C SER A 57 -3.92 -12.16 -12.75
N ILE A 58 -4.95 -12.35 -13.57
CA ILE A 58 -6.20 -11.55 -13.49
C ILE A 58 -6.80 -11.61 -12.07
N LYS A 59 -6.67 -12.75 -11.37
CA LYS A 59 -7.11 -12.90 -9.99
C LYS A 59 -6.36 -11.96 -9.02
N GLU A 60 -5.06 -11.74 -9.24
CA GLU A 60 -4.28 -10.76 -8.47
C GLU A 60 -4.70 -9.32 -8.77
N GLN A 61 -5.08 -9.03 -10.02
CA GLN A 61 -5.57 -7.71 -10.40
C GLN A 61 -6.93 -7.41 -9.73
N LEU A 62 -7.83 -8.39 -9.69
CA LEU A 62 -9.10 -8.25 -8.96
C LEU A 62 -8.89 -8.06 -7.45
N ARG A 63 -7.95 -8.80 -6.85
CA ARG A 63 -7.55 -8.58 -5.45
C ARG A 63 -7.03 -7.17 -5.20
N TYR A 64 -6.28 -6.61 -6.15
CA TYR A 64 -5.80 -5.24 -6.05
C TYR A 64 -6.96 -4.24 -6.07
N ILE A 65 -7.97 -4.41 -6.93
CA ILE A 65 -9.16 -3.55 -6.96
C ILE A 65 -9.93 -3.64 -5.64
N GLN A 66 -10.14 -4.85 -5.10
CA GLN A 66 -10.76 -5.05 -3.79
C GLN A 66 -9.98 -4.35 -2.67
N HIS A 67 -8.66 -4.42 -2.71
CA HIS A 67 -7.80 -3.75 -1.75
C HIS A 67 -7.94 -2.22 -1.85
N LEU A 68 -7.98 -1.65 -3.05
CA LEU A 68 -8.24 -0.20 -3.24
C LEU A 68 -9.57 0.23 -2.63
N TYR A 69 -10.62 -0.56 -2.85
CA TYR A 69 -11.94 -0.27 -2.29
C TYR A 69 -11.94 -0.26 -0.75
N GLN A 70 -11.26 -1.23 -0.13
CA GLN A 70 -11.12 -1.27 1.33
C GLN A 70 -10.33 -0.07 1.88
N LEU A 71 -9.27 0.36 1.20
CA LEU A 71 -8.49 1.54 1.58
C LEU A 71 -9.30 2.84 1.39
N PHE A 72 -10.11 2.90 0.33
CA PHE A 72 -11.00 4.04 0.09
C PHE A 72 -12.03 4.16 1.20
N ILE A 73 -12.73 3.07 1.54
CA ILE A 73 -13.64 3.03 2.71
C ILE A 73 -12.87 3.47 3.95
N TYR A 74 -11.75 2.83 4.28
CA TYR A 74 -10.97 3.19 5.47
C TYR A 74 -10.65 4.68 5.56
N ARG A 75 -10.29 5.33 4.44
CA ARG A 75 -9.88 6.74 4.42
C ARG A 75 -11.05 7.73 4.47
N TYR A 76 -12.19 7.39 3.86
CA TYR A 76 -13.30 8.31 3.62
C TYR A 76 -14.59 7.97 4.37
N SER A 77 -14.84 6.72 4.74
CA SER A 77 -16.03 6.35 5.52
C SER A 77 -15.94 6.72 7.00
N ASP A 78 -14.76 7.13 7.50
CA ASP A 78 -14.64 7.73 8.83
C ASP A 78 -15.29 9.13 8.91
N GLU A 79 -15.65 9.75 7.78
CA GLU A 79 -16.57 10.92 7.76
C GLU A 79 -18.00 10.57 8.23
N TYR A 80 -18.36 9.29 8.38
CA TYR A 80 -19.63 8.85 8.98
C TYR A 80 -19.54 8.55 10.50
N ARG A 81 -18.37 8.67 11.13
CA ARG A 81 -18.19 8.49 12.60
C ARG A 81 -18.08 9.80 13.39
N LYS A 82 -18.29 10.96 12.74
CA LYS A 82 -18.35 12.29 13.36
C LYS A 82 -19.57 13.11 12.88
N GLY A 83 -20.73 12.48 12.80
CA GLY A 83 -22.04 13.14 12.80
C GLY A 83 -22.68 12.96 14.17
#